data_AF-A0A7X7AIV0-F1
#
_entry.id   AF-A0A7X7AIV0-F1
#
_cell.length_a   1.000
_cell.length_b   1.000
_cell.length_c   1.000
_cell.angle_alpha   90.00
_cell.angle_beta   90.00
_cell.angle_gamma   90.00
#
_symmetry.space_group_name_H-M   'P 1'
#
loop_
_entity.id
_entity.type
_entity.pdbx_description
1 polymer ?
#
loop_
_entity_poly.entity_id
_entity_poly.type
_entity_poly.pdbx_seq_one_letter_code
_entity_poly.pdbx_strand_id
1 'polypeptide(L)' 'MLSQLIRSATGIGANYCEANNASSKKDFRNKIFICKKEAQETKYWLRMMAGCLNDRKDKIRKYWQNLIRLLLLMY' A
#
# COMPACT_ATOMS: atom_id res chain seq x y z
N MET A 1 -12.51 -9.00 4.42
CA MET A 1 -11.98 -8.40 3.17
C MET A 1 -11.72 -6.91 3.32
N LEU A 2 -12.75 -6.08 3.52
CA LEU A 2 -12.58 -4.61 3.65
C LEU A 2 -11.66 -4.22 4.82
N SER A 3 -11.78 -4.88 5.97
CA SER A 3 -10.90 -4.67 7.12
C SER A 3 -9.42 -4.92 6.82
N GLN A 4 -9.11 -5.94 6.01
CA GLN A 4 -7.73 -6.26 5.60
C GLN A 4 -7.19 -5.26 4.58
N LEU A 5 -8.04 -4.78 3.67
CA LEU A 5 -7.68 -3.68 2.76
C LEU A 5 -7.34 -2.41 3.53
N ILE A 6 -8.19 -2.02 4.49
CA ILE A 6 -7.96 -0.82 5.32
C ILE A 6 -6.65 -0.97 6.09
N ARG A 7 -6.46 -2.09 6.81
CA ARG A 7 -5.26 -2.35 7.61
C ARG A 7 -3.98 -2.27 6.78
N SER A 8 -3.94 -2.96 5.64
CA SER A 8 -2.77 -2.94 4.76
C SER A 8 -2.54 -1.55 4.16
N ALA A 9 -3.59 -0.84 3.73
CA ALA A 9 -3.45 0.49 3.16
C ALA A 9 -2.95 1.54 4.18
N THR A 10 -3.46 1.49 5.42
CA THR A 10 -3.03 2.39 6.49
C THR A 10 -1.63 2.06 7.00
N GLY A 11 -1.26 0.77 7.00
CA GLY A 11 0.07 0.32 7.41
C GLY A 11 1.18 0.94 6.57
N ILE A 12 0.96 1.10 5.25
CA ILE A 12 1.95 1.68 4.34
C ILE A 12 2.39 3.07 4.81
N GLY A 13 1.41 3.91 5.15
CA GLY A 13 1.66 5.27 5.65
C GLY A 13 2.35 5.26 7.01
N ALA A 14 1.90 4.41 7.93
CA ALA A 14 2.50 4.28 9.26
C ALA A 14 3.98 3.88 9.18
N ASN A 15 4.29 2.81 8.44
CA ASN A 15 5.67 2.34 8.26
C ASN A 15 6.55 3.36 7.52
N TYR A 16 5.98 4.15 6.60
CA TYR A 16 6.72 5.19 5.90
C TYR A 16 7.07 6.37 6.83
N CYS A 17 6.11 6.79 7.67
CA CYS A 17 6.38 7.79 8.71
C CYS A 17 7.45 7.33 9.70
N GLU A 18 7.46 6.05 10.07
CA GLU A 18 8.52 5.45 10.89
C GLU A 18 9.86 5.41 10.15
N ALA A 19 9.86 5.07 8.86
CA ALA A 19 11.06 5.07 8.03
C ALA A 19 11.73 6.46 8.02
N ASN A 20 10.95 7.53 7.88
CA ASN A 20 11.48 8.90 7.88
C ASN A 20 12.19 9.29 9.19
N ASN A 21 11.87 8.62 10.30
CA ASN A 21 12.50 8.81 11.60
C ASN A 21 13.49 7.68 11.95
N ALA A 22 13.91 6.88 10.95
CA ALA A 22 14.76 5.72 11.18
C ALA A 22 16.13 6.13 11.73
N SER A 23 16.58 5.40 12.75
CA SER A 23 17.87 5.62 13.43
C SER A 23 19.08 5.21 12.58
N SER A 24 18.87 4.45 11.50
CA SER A 24 19.94 3.99 10.62
C SER A 24 19.44 3.70 9.20
N LYS A 25 20.36 3.66 8.24
CA LYS A 25 20.06 3.23 6.85
C LYS A 25 19.50 1.80 6.77
N LYS A 26 19.90 0.91 7.68
CA LYS A 26 19.39 -0.47 7.74
C LYS A 26 17.94 -0.48 8.20
N ASP A 27 17.62 0.27 9.25
CA ASP A 27 16.28 0.41 9.78
C ASP A 27 15.34 1.06 8.76
N PHE A 28 15.78 2.14 8.10
CA PHE A 28 15.07 2.78 6.99
C PHE A 28 14.68 1.75 5.91
N ARG A 29 15.66 0.97 5.40
CA ARG A 29 15.41 -0.05 4.38
C ARG A 29 14.45 -1.13 4.85
N ASN A 30 14.55 -1.55 6.11
CA ASN A 30 13.62 -2.53 6.68
C ASN A 30 12.18 -2.00 6.70
N LYS A 31 11.98 -0.72 7.10
CA LYS A 31 10.66 -0.09 7.12
C LYS A 31 10.08 0.10 5.72
N ILE A 32 10.89 0.57 4.76
CA ILE A 32 10.49 0.64 3.35
C ILE A 32 10.12 -0.74 2.79
N PHE A 33 10.85 -1.80 3.17
CA PHE A 33 10.50 -3.16 2.79
C PHE A 33 9.15 -3.61 3.37
N ILE A 34 8.79 -3.18 4.59
CA ILE A 34 7.46 -3.44 5.15
C ILE A 34 6.39 -2.68 4.37
N CYS A 35 6.57 -1.39 4.06
CA CYS A 35 5.66 -0.63 3.19
C CYS A 35 5.42 -1.34 1.86
N LYS A 36 6.47 -1.90 1.24
CA LYS A 36 6.37 -2.68 0.00
C LYS A 36 5.48 -3.91 0.17
N LYS A 37 5.63 -4.66 1.26
CA LYS A 37 4.80 -5.84 1.53
C LYS A 37 3.33 -5.47 1.71
N GLU A 38 3.05 -4.43 2.48
CA GLU A 38 1.68 -3.96 2.71
C GLU A 38 1.04 -3.42 1.44
N ALA A 39 1.79 -2.72 0.59
CA ALA A 39 1.30 -2.27 -0.71
C ALA A 39 0.96 -3.43 -1.66
N GLN A 40 1.72 -4.54 -1.63
CA GLN A 40 1.35 -5.74 -2.39
C GLN A 40 0.06 -6.38 -1.84
N GLU A 41 -0.13 -6.38 -0.52
CA GLU A 41 -1.36 -6.88 0.10
C GLU A 41 -2.56 -5.98 -0.26
N THR A 42 -2.43 -4.66 -0.16
CA THR A 42 -3.46 -3.70 -0.60
C THR A 42 -3.81 -3.88 -2.07
N LYS A 43 -2.80 -4.06 -2.94
CA LYS A 43 -2.95 -4.35 -4.36
C LYS A 43 -3.77 -5.63 -4.57
N TYR A 44 -3.45 -6.72 -3.87
CA TYR A 44 -4.23 -7.96 -3.93
C TYR A 44 -5.71 -7.73 -3.58
N TRP A 45 -5.99 -7.02 -2.48
CA TRP A 45 -7.36 -6.76 -2.06
C TRP A 45 -8.13 -5.85 -3.03
N LEU A 46 -7.49 -4.83 -3.61
CA LEU A 46 -8.09 -3.99 -4.65
C LEU A 46 -8.45 -4.80 -5.90
N ARG A 47 -7.60 -5.75 -6.31
CA ARG A 47 -7.90 -6.64 -7.44
C ARG A 47 -9.13 -7.51 -7.17
N MET A 48 -9.23 -8.06 -5.96
CA MET A 48 -10.40 -8.85 -5.56
C MET A 48 -11.67 -7.97 -5.54
N MET A 49 -11.60 -6.75 -5.00
CA MET A 49 -12.74 -5.81 -5.01
C MET A 49 -13.21 -5.49 -6.43
N ALA A 50 -12.28 -5.31 -7.39
CA ALA A 50 -12.62 -5.04 -8.79
C ALA A 50 -13.32 -6.24 -9.48
N GLY A 51 -13.09 -7.47 -9.00
CA GLY A 51 -13.79 -8.66 -9.46
C GLY A 51 -15.23 -8.73 -8.94
N CYS A 52 -15.47 -8.28 -7.70
CA CYS A 52 -16.80 -8.29 -7.08
C CYS A 52 -17.67 -7.07 -7.46
N LEU A 53 -17.07 -5.91 -7.70
CA LEU A 53 -17.76 -4.63 -7.93
C LEU A 53 -17.50 -4.12 -9.35
N ASN A 54 -18.21 -4.70 -10.33
CA ASN A 54 -18.04 -4.36 -11.74
C ASN A 54 -18.37 -2.89 -12.05
N ASP A 55 -19.36 -2.32 -11.37
CA ASP A 55 -19.80 -0.92 -11.48
C ASP A 55 -18.79 0.10 -10.91
N ARG A 56 -17.81 -0.37 -10.13
CA ARG A 56 -16.81 0.47 -9.44
C ARG A 56 -15.39 0.30 -9.95
N LYS A 57 -15.20 -0.46 -11.04
CA LYS A 57 -13.87 -0.80 -11.58
C LYS A 57 -12.99 0.42 -11.85
N ASP A 58 -13.54 1.48 -12.44
CA ASP A 58 -12.76 2.68 -12.77
C ASP A 58 -12.24 3.39 -11.51
N LYS A 59 -13.10 3.47 -10.48
CA LYS A 59 -12.71 4.04 -9.19
C LYS A 59 -11.63 3.20 -8.49
N ILE A 60 -11.76 1.87 -8.53
CA ILE A 60 -10.77 0.95 -7.98
C ILE A 60 -9.45 1.04 -8.75
N ARG A 61 -9.49 1.14 -10.07
CA ARG A 61 -8.32 1.36 -10.93
C ARG A 61 -7.60 2.67 -10.60
N LYS A 62 -8.34 3.74 -10.30
CA LYS A 62 -7.75 5.01 -9.84
C LYS A 62 -7.01 4.84 -8.51
N TYR A 63 -7.59 4.14 -7.54
CA TYR A 63 -6.91 3.84 -6.28
C TYR A 63 -5.64 3.01 -6.47
N TRP A 64 -5.69 2.04 -7.37
CA TRP A 64 -4.52 1.25 -7.75
C TRP A 64 -3.39 2.11 -8.37
N GLN A 65 -3.72 3.03 -9.28
CA GLN A 65 -2.73 3.92 -9.89
C GLN A 65 -2.07 4.83 -8.84
N ASN A 66 -2.85 5.34 -7.90
CA ASN A 66 -2.33 6.14 -6.78
C ASN A 66 -1.40 5.32 -5.89
N LEU A 67 -1.75 4.06 -5.59
CA LEU A 67 -0.89 3.15 -4.83
C LEU A 67 0.44 2.87 -5.55
N ILE A 68 0.42 2.68 -6.87
CA ILE A 68 1.64 2.52 -7.67
C ILE A 68 2.50 3.79 -7.62
N ARG A 69 1.90 4.97 -7.77
CA ARG A 69 2.64 6.24 -7.66
C ARG A 69 3.29 6.39 -6.30
N LEU A 70 2.57 6.09 -5.22
CA LEU A 70 3.10 6.12 -3.87
C LEU A 70 4.30 5.16 -3.72
N LEU A 71 4.18 3.93 -4.23
CA LEU A 71 5.27 2.97 -4.24
C LEU A 71 6.51 3.49 -4.98
N LEU A 72 6.33 4.13 -6.14
CA LEU A 72 7.44 4.69 -6.92
C LEU A 72 8.18 5.82 -6.19
N LEU A 73 7.50 6.57 -5.32
CA LEU A 73 8.12 7.61 -4.50
C LEU A 73 8.90 7.06 -3.29
N MET A 74 8.71 5.78 -2.96
CA MET A 74 9.36 5.12 -1.82
C MET A 74 10.67 4.39 -2.21
N TYR A 75 10.99 4.31 -3.50
CA TYR A 75 12.26 3.78 -4.04
C TYR A 75 13.18 4.91 -4.46
#